data_AF-A0A1C5VB62-F1
#
_entry.id   AF-A0A1C5VB62-F1
#
_cell.length_a   1.000
_cell.length_b   1.000
_cell.length_c   1.000
_cell.angle_alpha   90.00
_cell.angle_beta   90.00
_cell.angle_gamma   90.00
#
_symmetry.space_group_name_H-M   'P 1'
#
loop_
_entity.id
_entity.type
_entity.pdbx_description
1 polymer ?
#
loop_
_entity_poly.entity_id
_entity_poly.type
_entity_poly.pdbx_seq_one_letter_code
_entity_poly.pdbx_strand_id
1 'polypeptide(L)'
;MENLSTHLSRRFKKEYINTSDDPNLRSDGRRYRKLYKDLGYDSQNGYIEAIDRIYEELFCNLGESSLARYMSSTPDENDQIEKLKKAFTEQREYYENNLKEPYFEQQKSCSHSWSDIQIAIQQYEGWASIAPQLDRGESKFGWDSSLENILNSWQENIPFIDDLISLLIDDRRTDAKFMFELQRRLLISIAAEKEYYGFVKHNYKDEKIPRVKDNPYKFFYMYLRNQFVQKYLMLALPDLKKEFSGLKLKCVYEKKAIYSLHDVADIMAQMMDTDKKMYDPIKKQFQKLKYMEKFKVGGVYRFSDLAIPLSEYIYYRKKGRVRNEQLDSKGNDILIENRLAPVLRSIMDGKDEIIEEYDLVRKYFSDEYGQLFSSLNDQYQSSLFDFLSGGFCRIYYMTLGLSQELVYQDWNIARGKLD
;
A
#
# COMPACT_ATOMS: atom_id res chain seq x y z
N MET A 1 -1.20 -49.32 12.33
CA MET A 1 0.02 -48.53 12.05
C MET A 1 -0.32 -47.09 11.64
N GLU A 2 -1.31 -46.45 12.29
CA GLU A 2 -1.78 -45.10 11.92
C GLU A 2 -1.51 -44.01 12.97
N ASN A 3 -0.91 -44.32 14.13
CA ASN A 3 -0.74 -43.36 15.23
C ASN A 3 0.69 -42.82 15.43
N LEU A 4 1.63 -43.12 14.54
CA LEU A 4 3.01 -42.62 14.61
C LEU A 4 3.29 -41.46 13.62
N SER A 5 2.55 -41.39 12.51
CA SER A 5 2.64 -40.30 11.51
C SER A 5 2.20 -38.94 12.08
N THR A 6 1.08 -38.94 12.81
CA THR A 6 0.46 -37.73 13.38
C THR A 6 1.26 -37.16 14.56
N HIS A 7 1.98 -38.00 15.31
CA HIS A 7 2.78 -37.54 16.45
C HIS A 7 4.21 -37.11 16.07
N LEU A 8 4.81 -37.70 15.04
CA LEU A 8 6.11 -37.27 14.52
C LEU A 8 6.02 -35.93 13.77
N SER A 9 4.89 -35.64 13.11
CA SER A 9 4.62 -34.30 12.54
C SER A 9 4.43 -33.21 13.60
N ARG A 10 3.92 -33.55 14.80
CA ARG A 10 3.57 -32.59 15.88
C ARG A 10 4.79 -31.98 16.58
N ARG A 11 5.89 -32.74 16.71
CA ARG A 11 7.11 -32.28 17.40
C ARG A 11 8.08 -31.57 16.44
N PHE A 12 8.24 -32.12 15.23
CA PHE A 12 9.15 -31.57 14.22
C PHE A 12 8.74 -30.16 13.73
N LYS A 13 7.44 -29.85 13.63
CA LYS A 13 6.96 -28.60 13.00
C LYS A 13 6.90 -27.39 13.93
N LYS A 14 6.55 -27.61 15.20
CA LYS A 14 6.63 -26.57 16.26
C LYS A 14 8.08 -26.22 16.59
N GLU A 15 8.98 -27.19 16.44
CA GLU A 15 10.43 -26.95 16.41
C GLU A 15 10.81 -26.18 15.14
N TYR A 16 10.42 -26.59 13.93
CA TYR A 16 10.82 -25.95 12.67
C TYR A 16 10.64 -24.43 12.61
N ILE A 17 9.51 -23.87 13.08
CA ILE A 17 9.32 -22.40 13.11
C ILE A 17 10.21 -21.72 14.16
N ASN A 18 10.58 -22.43 15.25
CA ASN A 18 11.45 -21.93 16.32
C ASN A 18 12.94 -22.28 16.12
N THR A 19 13.25 -23.26 15.26
CA THR A 19 14.58 -23.82 14.97
C THR A 19 15.04 -23.57 13.54
N SER A 20 14.19 -23.03 12.66
CA SER A 20 14.56 -22.58 11.30
C SER A 20 15.77 -21.64 11.35
N ASP A 21 16.84 -21.94 10.63
CA ASP A 21 18.01 -21.04 10.58
C ASP A 21 17.71 -19.69 9.91
N ASP A 22 16.53 -19.51 9.32
CA ASP A 22 16.05 -18.22 8.82
C ASP A 22 15.48 -17.33 9.94
N PRO A 23 16.15 -16.22 10.31
CA PRO A 23 15.69 -15.32 11.37
C PRO A 23 14.39 -14.57 11.02
N ASN A 24 14.05 -14.45 9.72
CA ASN A 24 12.85 -13.74 9.28
C ASN A 24 11.60 -14.59 9.45
N LEU A 25 11.70 -15.90 9.20
CA LEU A 25 10.63 -16.88 9.46
C LEU A 25 10.25 -16.87 10.94
N ARG A 26 11.27 -16.91 11.80
CA ARG A 26 11.09 -16.87 13.26
C ARG A 26 10.42 -15.57 13.71
N SER A 27 10.68 -14.45 13.04
CA SER A 27 10.13 -13.13 13.39
C SER A 27 8.65 -13.02 12.98
N ASP A 28 8.32 -13.38 11.73
CA ASP A 28 6.94 -13.28 11.24
C ASP A 28 6.02 -14.33 11.85
N GLY A 29 6.49 -15.58 12.00
CA GLY A 29 5.76 -16.60 12.74
C GLY A 29 5.49 -16.17 14.18
N ARG A 30 6.42 -15.44 14.82
CA ARG A 30 6.19 -14.82 16.14
C ARG A 30 5.15 -13.72 16.11
N ARG A 31 5.15 -12.84 15.10
CA ARG A 31 4.14 -11.76 14.95
C ARG A 31 2.75 -12.33 14.73
N TYR A 32 2.61 -13.30 13.83
CA TYR A 32 1.35 -13.99 13.57
C TYR A 32 0.87 -14.77 14.82
N ARG A 33 1.73 -15.55 15.49
CA ARG A 33 1.32 -16.24 16.74
C ARG A 33 0.96 -15.27 17.86
N LYS A 34 1.66 -14.13 17.94
CA LYS A 34 1.31 -13.06 18.88
C LYS A 34 -0.07 -12.50 18.57
N LEU A 35 -0.39 -12.24 17.30
CA LEU A 35 -1.72 -11.80 16.87
C LEU A 35 -2.81 -12.76 17.38
N TYR A 36 -2.69 -14.06 17.11
CA TYR A 36 -3.69 -15.05 17.56
C TYR A 36 -3.79 -15.16 19.09
N LYS A 37 -2.66 -15.03 19.78
CA LYS A 37 -2.65 -14.96 21.25
C LYS A 37 -3.36 -13.71 21.76
N ASP A 38 -3.12 -12.55 21.17
CA ASP A 38 -3.76 -11.28 21.54
C ASP A 38 -5.28 -11.32 21.20
N LEU A 39 -5.65 -12.09 20.18
CA LEU A 39 -7.04 -12.43 19.86
C LEU A 39 -7.65 -13.46 20.82
N GLY A 40 -6.91 -14.02 21.78
CA GLY A 40 -7.43 -14.98 22.76
C GLY A 40 -7.63 -16.40 22.20
N TYR A 41 -7.01 -16.72 21.06
CA TYR A 41 -6.85 -18.11 20.65
C TYR A 41 -5.66 -18.68 21.40
N ASP A 42 -5.94 -19.45 22.46
CA ASP A 42 -4.90 -20.16 23.19
C ASP A 42 -4.40 -21.36 22.38
N SER A 43 -3.13 -21.73 22.59
CA SER A 43 -2.47 -22.88 21.94
C SER A 43 -3.11 -24.25 22.23
N GLN A 44 -4.19 -24.28 23.01
CA GLN A 44 -4.94 -25.47 23.38
C GLN A 44 -6.13 -25.76 22.46
N ASN A 45 -6.58 -24.82 21.62
CA ASN A 45 -7.87 -24.95 20.92
C ASN A 45 -7.83 -25.64 19.55
N GLY A 46 -6.72 -26.24 19.11
CA GLY A 46 -6.62 -26.93 17.81
C GLY A 46 -6.70 -26.04 16.55
N TYR A 47 -7.34 -24.88 16.63
CA TYR A 47 -7.44 -23.89 15.56
C TYR A 47 -6.08 -23.34 15.12
N ILE A 48 -5.19 -23.08 16.08
CA ILE A 48 -3.83 -22.65 15.77
C ILE A 48 -3.11 -23.69 14.90
N GLU A 49 -3.39 -24.99 15.08
CA GLU A 49 -2.76 -26.03 14.25
C GLU A 49 -3.33 -26.08 12.82
N ALA A 50 -4.61 -25.73 12.61
CA ALA A 50 -5.19 -25.63 11.27
C ALA A 50 -4.70 -24.38 10.52
N ILE A 51 -4.55 -23.26 11.22
CA ILE A 51 -4.08 -22.01 10.62
C ILE A 51 -2.56 -22.02 10.48
N ASP A 52 -1.82 -22.61 11.42
CA ASP A 52 -0.39 -22.88 11.24
C ASP A 52 -0.19 -23.80 10.03
N ARG A 53 -1.10 -24.75 9.76
CA ARG A 53 -1.07 -25.57 8.54
C ARG A 53 -1.32 -24.76 7.27
N ILE A 54 -2.29 -23.85 7.25
CA ILE A 54 -2.50 -22.96 6.08
C ILE A 54 -1.33 -22.01 5.90
N TYR A 55 -0.85 -21.42 6.99
CA TYR A 55 0.35 -20.61 7.03
C TYR A 55 1.54 -21.40 6.47
N GLU A 56 1.72 -22.66 6.89
CA GLU A 56 2.75 -23.56 6.38
C GLU A 56 2.50 -23.99 4.92
N GLU A 57 1.29 -24.27 4.48
CA GLU A 57 0.99 -24.69 3.09
C GLU A 57 1.19 -23.56 2.09
N LEU A 58 0.85 -22.33 2.49
CA LEU A 58 1.18 -21.12 1.75
C LEU A 58 2.69 -20.83 1.74
N PHE A 59 3.49 -21.49 2.60
CA PHE A 59 4.90 -21.19 2.83
C PHE A 59 5.88 -22.29 2.36
N CYS A 60 5.59 -23.56 2.64
CA CYS A 60 6.47 -24.72 2.45
C CYS A 60 6.57 -25.19 1.00
N ASN A 61 5.64 -24.77 0.13
CA ASN A 61 5.72 -25.06 -1.30
C ASN A 61 6.62 -24.07 -2.08
N LEU A 62 7.20 -23.05 -1.44
CA LEU A 62 7.62 -21.83 -2.16
C LEU A 62 9.01 -21.26 -1.86
N GLY A 63 9.80 -21.84 -0.96
CA GLY A 63 11.25 -21.51 -0.83
C GLY A 63 11.60 -20.08 -0.41
N GLU A 64 10.68 -19.32 0.21
CA GLU A 64 10.89 -17.93 0.67
C GLU A 64 11.00 -17.83 2.21
N SER A 65 11.40 -16.65 2.74
CA SER A 65 11.94 -16.49 4.11
C SER A 65 10.99 -15.87 5.17
N SER A 66 9.87 -15.25 4.79
CA SER A 66 8.87 -14.71 5.74
C SER A 66 7.56 -14.33 5.02
N LEU A 67 6.38 -14.33 5.68
CA LEU A 67 5.09 -14.03 5.03
C LEU A 67 4.92 -12.53 4.70
N ALA A 68 5.42 -11.64 5.57
CA ALA A 68 5.44 -10.20 5.32
C ALA A 68 6.49 -9.85 4.28
N ARG A 69 7.66 -10.54 4.24
CA ARG A 69 8.56 -10.47 3.09
C ARG A 69 7.86 -11.00 1.88
N TYR A 70 7.29 -12.19 1.88
CA TYR A 70 6.68 -12.80 0.70
C TYR A 70 5.58 -11.92 0.09
N MET A 71 4.66 -11.36 0.89
CA MET A 71 3.71 -10.37 0.37
C MET A 71 4.41 -9.09 -0.11
N SER A 72 5.53 -8.66 0.49
CA SER A 72 6.33 -7.50 0.06
C SER A 72 7.46 -7.75 -0.96
N SER A 73 7.84 -9.00 -1.24
CA SER A 73 9.03 -9.48 -1.96
C SER A 73 8.66 -10.31 -3.17
N THR A 74 7.47 -10.93 -3.19
CA THR A 74 6.88 -11.47 -4.42
C THR A 74 6.74 -10.30 -5.40
N PRO A 75 7.44 -10.34 -6.54
CA PRO A 75 7.39 -9.24 -7.50
C PRO A 75 6.05 -9.19 -8.23
N ASP A 76 5.40 -10.32 -8.42
CA ASP A 76 4.17 -10.40 -9.18
C ASP A 76 2.96 -10.03 -8.31
N GLU A 77 2.21 -9.02 -8.76
CA GLU A 77 0.92 -8.64 -8.18
C GLU A 77 -0.09 -9.78 -8.32
N ASN A 78 -0.10 -10.49 -9.45
CA ASN A 78 -1.06 -11.57 -9.71
C ASN A 78 -0.86 -12.74 -8.75
N ASP A 79 0.39 -13.10 -8.46
CA ASP A 79 0.71 -14.17 -7.50
C ASP A 79 0.34 -13.80 -6.06
N GLN A 80 0.35 -12.51 -5.69
CA GLN A 80 -0.19 -12.06 -4.40
C GLN A 80 -1.72 -12.14 -4.37
N ILE A 81 -2.37 -11.75 -5.47
CA ILE A 81 -3.83 -11.77 -5.61
C ILE A 81 -4.39 -13.19 -5.51
N GLU A 82 -3.79 -14.17 -6.21
CA GLU A 82 -4.24 -15.57 -6.17
C GLU A 82 -4.15 -16.17 -4.76
N LYS A 83 -3.15 -15.77 -3.97
CA LYS A 83 -3.03 -16.23 -2.58
C LYS A 83 -4.06 -15.60 -1.66
N LEU A 84 -4.31 -14.29 -1.83
CA LEU A 84 -5.39 -13.62 -1.11
C LEU A 84 -6.72 -14.29 -1.41
N LYS A 85 -6.97 -14.64 -2.68
CA LYS A 85 -8.15 -15.38 -3.12
C LYS A 85 -8.27 -16.76 -2.46
N LYS A 86 -7.16 -17.51 -2.34
CA LYS A 86 -7.15 -18.79 -1.61
C LYS A 86 -7.54 -18.61 -0.15
N ALA A 87 -6.89 -17.70 0.57
CA ALA A 87 -7.20 -17.42 1.98
C ALA A 87 -8.63 -16.88 2.17
N PHE A 88 -9.13 -16.09 1.21
CA PHE A 88 -10.51 -15.63 1.18
C PHE A 88 -11.51 -16.79 1.02
N THR A 89 -11.19 -17.76 0.16
CA THR A 89 -12.03 -18.93 -0.07
C THR A 89 -12.12 -19.79 1.19
N GLU A 90 -10.98 -20.05 1.84
CA GLU A 90 -10.92 -20.85 3.07
C GLU A 90 -11.71 -20.21 4.22
N GLN A 91 -11.66 -18.88 4.37
CA GLN A 91 -12.48 -18.22 5.42
C GLN A 91 -13.98 -18.30 5.15
N ARG A 92 -14.41 -18.26 3.88
CA ARG A 92 -15.82 -18.47 3.50
C ARG A 92 -16.26 -19.89 3.80
N GLU A 93 -15.50 -20.88 3.32
CA GLU A 93 -15.81 -22.29 3.51
C GLU A 93 -15.90 -22.64 5.00
N TYR A 94 -15.01 -22.08 5.82
CA TYR A 94 -15.07 -22.28 7.25
C TYR A 94 -16.36 -21.72 7.85
N TYR A 95 -16.75 -20.49 7.49
CA TYR A 95 -18.01 -19.87 7.94
C TYR A 95 -19.23 -20.72 7.53
N GLU A 96 -19.36 -21.05 6.25
CA GLU A 96 -20.51 -21.78 5.70
C GLU A 96 -20.63 -23.19 6.33
N ASN A 97 -19.52 -23.91 6.44
CA ASN A 97 -19.53 -25.32 6.86
C ASN A 97 -19.53 -25.51 8.38
N ASN A 98 -19.00 -24.55 9.16
CA ASN A 98 -18.74 -24.76 10.59
C ASN A 98 -19.42 -23.75 11.52
N LEU A 99 -19.80 -22.56 11.03
CA LEU A 99 -20.33 -21.50 11.89
C LEU A 99 -21.79 -21.18 11.61
N LYS A 100 -22.18 -21.16 10.33
CA LYS A 100 -23.50 -20.70 9.90
C LYS A 100 -24.64 -21.56 10.43
N GLU A 101 -24.57 -22.88 10.22
CA GLU A 101 -25.64 -23.78 10.65
C GLU A 101 -25.77 -23.87 12.17
N PRO A 102 -24.70 -24.02 12.97
CA PRO A 102 -24.81 -23.96 14.43
C PRO A 102 -25.42 -22.66 14.96
N TYR A 103 -25.04 -21.52 14.37
CA TYR A 103 -25.62 -20.23 14.75
C TYR A 103 -27.09 -20.10 14.34
N PHE A 104 -27.46 -20.60 13.16
CA PHE A 104 -28.84 -20.64 12.70
C PHE A 104 -29.74 -21.46 13.64
N GLU A 105 -29.30 -22.65 14.04
CA GLU A 105 -30.01 -23.50 15.00
C GLU A 105 -30.14 -22.84 16.38
N GLN A 106 -29.10 -22.13 16.82
CA GLN A 106 -29.17 -21.33 18.04
C GLN A 106 -30.25 -20.24 17.93
N GLN A 107 -30.27 -19.47 16.85
CA GLN A 107 -31.26 -18.40 16.66
C GLN A 107 -32.69 -18.95 16.53
N LYS A 108 -32.90 -20.09 15.88
CA LYS A 108 -34.21 -20.77 15.87
C LYS A 108 -34.76 -21.04 17.27
N SER A 109 -33.89 -21.34 18.22
CA SER A 109 -34.28 -21.65 19.59
C SER A 109 -34.61 -20.43 20.45
N CYS A 110 -34.11 -19.24 20.10
CA CYS A 110 -34.21 -18.04 20.93
C CYS A 110 -34.91 -16.83 20.28
N SER A 111 -35.20 -16.87 18.98
CA SER A 111 -35.88 -15.78 18.27
C SER A 111 -37.40 -15.99 18.19
N HIS A 112 -38.16 -14.90 18.11
CA HIS A 112 -39.62 -14.93 18.10
C HIS A 112 -40.24 -15.01 16.71
N SER A 113 -39.49 -14.67 15.65
CA SER A 113 -39.97 -14.68 14.27
C SER A 113 -38.90 -15.11 13.28
N TRP A 114 -39.32 -15.51 12.07
CA TRP A 114 -38.38 -15.87 11.01
C TRP A 114 -37.58 -14.64 10.52
N SER A 115 -38.19 -13.45 10.55
CA SER A 115 -37.49 -12.20 10.21
C SER A 115 -36.33 -11.91 11.16
N ASP A 116 -36.51 -12.14 12.46
CA ASP A 116 -35.46 -11.87 13.46
C ASP A 116 -34.25 -12.78 13.26
N ILE A 117 -34.49 -14.06 12.96
CA ILE A 117 -33.41 -15.01 12.69
C ILE A 117 -32.68 -14.62 11.40
N GLN A 118 -33.38 -14.19 10.35
CA GLN A 118 -32.74 -13.73 9.11
C GLN A 118 -31.83 -12.52 9.36
N ILE A 119 -32.31 -11.53 10.12
CA ILE A 119 -31.52 -10.36 10.50
C ILE A 119 -30.29 -10.80 11.31
N ALA A 120 -30.47 -11.70 12.29
CA ALA A 120 -29.37 -12.19 13.11
C ALA A 120 -28.31 -12.95 12.30
N ILE A 121 -28.71 -13.82 11.35
CA ILE A 121 -27.76 -14.52 10.48
C ILE A 121 -26.99 -13.53 9.61
N GLN A 122 -27.67 -12.53 9.02
CA GLN A 122 -27.00 -11.51 8.19
C GLN A 122 -26.00 -10.68 8.99
N GLN A 123 -26.35 -10.29 10.22
CA GLN A 123 -25.44 -9.59 11.12
C GLN A 123 -24.23 -10.47 11.50
N TYR A 124 -24.48 -11.73 11.82
CA TYR A 124 -23.44 -12.69 12.15
C TYR A 124 -22.51 -12.99 10.97
N GLU A 125 -23.03 -13.09 9.75
CA GLU A 125 -22.22 -13.21 8.54
C GLU A 125 -21.24 -12.04 8.40
N GLY A 126 -21.73 -10.80 8.59
CA GLY A 126 -20.87 -9.61 8.55
C GLY A 126 -19.77 -9.60 9.62
N TRP A 127 -20.01 -10.23 10.77
CA TRP A 127 -19.00 -10.34 11.83
C TRP A 127 -18.04 -11.50 11.62
N ALA A 128 -18.55 -12.68 11.28
CA ALA A 128 -17.81 -13.93 11.22
C ALA A 128 -17.22 -14.26 9.83
N SER A 129 -17.62 -13.56 8.77
CA SER A 129 -17.09 -13.74 7.43
C SER A 129 -16.81 -12.37 6.80
N ILE A 130 -16.04 -12.37 5.73
CA ILE A 130 -16.12 -11.29 4.73
C ILE A 130 -17.10 -11.76 3.66
N ALA A 131 -18.12 -10.94 3.39
CA ALA A 131 -19.14 -11.28 2.40
C ALA A 131 -18.61 -11.00 0.98
N PRO A 132 -18.78 -11.94 0.02
CA PRO A 132 -18.58 -11.64 -1.39
C PRO A 132 -19.73 -10.74 -1.90
N GLN A 133 -19.49 -10.00 -2.99
CA GLN A 133 -20.60 -9.39 -3.71
C GLN A 133 -21.38 -10.43 -4.53
N LEU A 134 -22.69 -10.22 -4.59
CA LEU A 134 -23.54 -10.70 -5.69
C LEU A 134 -23.20 -9.88 -6.93
N ASP A 135 -22.52 -10.53 -7.86
CA ASP A 135 -22.11 -10.10 -9.19
C ASP A 135 -23.06 -9.03 -9.81
N ARG A 136 -22.58 -7.79 -9.92
CA ARG A 136 -23.26 -6.70 -10.66
C ARG A 136 -22.31 -5.95 -11.62
N GLY A 137 -21.28 -6.63 -12.14
CA GLY A 137 -20.41 -6.06 -13.17
C GLY A 137 -18.99 -6.63 -13.15
N GLU A 138 -18.23 -6.31 -14.21
CA GLU A 138 -16.83 -6.71 -14.47
C GLU A 138 -15.89 -6.21 -13.34
N SER A 139 -15.91 -6.90 -12.21
CA SER A 139 -15.05 -6.64 -11.07
C SER A 139 -13.67 -7.28 -11.31
N LYS A 140 -12.59 -6.52 -11.11
CA LYS A 140 -11.19 -7.01 -11.28
C LYS A 140 -10.89 -8.11 -10.27
N PHE A 141 -11.52 -8.03 -9.10
CA PHE A 141 -11.31 -8.98 -8.02
C PHE A 141 -12.47 -9.97 -7.88
N GLY A 142 -13.73 -9.58 -8.04
CA GLY A 142 -14.92 -10.46 -8.07
C GLY A 142 -15.23 -11.21 -6.76
N TRP A 143 -14.25 -11.35 -5.86
CA TRP A 143 -14.33 -12.13 -4.63
C TRP A 143 -14.22 -11.28 -3.35
N ASP A 144 -13.51 -10.14 -3.32
CA ASP A 144 -13.49 -9.19 -2.18
C ASP A 144 -13.76 -7.74 -2.62
N SER A 145 -14.99 -7.27 -2.34
CA SER A 145 -15.42 -5.90 -2.65
C SER A 145 -14.77 -4.84 -1.76
N SER A 146 -14.39 -5.19 -0.52
CA SER A 146 -13.70 -4.26 0.39
C SER A 146 -12.31 -3.94 -0.16
N LEU A 147 -11.58 -4.96 -0.60
CA LEU A 147 -10.28 -4.79 -1.24
C LEU A 147 -10.37 -4.02 -2.56
N GLU A 148 -11.36 -4.34 -3.39
CA GLU A 148 -11.57 -3.63 -4.66
C GLU A 148 -11.90 -2.15 -4.43
N ASN A 149 -12.82 -1.83 -3.50
CA ASN A 149 -13.13 -0.45 -3.16
C ASN A 149 -11.89 0.31 -2.67
N ILE A 150 -11.08 -0.31 -1.81
CA ILE A 150 -9.81 0.27 -1.35
C ILE A 150 -8.89 0.58 -2.53
N LEU A 151 -8.72 -0.35 -3.46
CA LEU A 151 -7.83 -0.16 -4.61
C LEU A 151 -8.37 0.85 -5.62
N ASN A 152 -9.68 0.87 -5.88
CA ASN A 152 -10.32 1.82 -6.79
C ASN A 152 -10.28 3.24 -6.20
N SER A 153 -10.71 3.39 -4.94
CA SER A 153 -10.63 4.65 -4.19
C SER A 153 -9.19 5.16 -4.14
N TRP A 154 -8.19 4.27 -4.01
CA TRP A 154 -6.79 4.66 -4.12
C TRP A 154 -6.41 5.16 -5.52
N GLN A 155 -6.78 4.42 -6.57
CA GLN A 155 -6.49 4.78 -7.96
C GLN A 155 -7.12 6.12 -8.35
N GLU A 156 -8.33 6.41 -7.90
CA GLU A 156 -9.00 7.69 -8.11
C GLU A 156 -8.27 8.86 -7.44
N ASN A 157 -7.55 8.60 -6.35
CA ASN A 157 -6.83 9.63 -5.59
C ASN A 157 -5.37 9.83 -6.03
N ILE A 158 -4.80 8.92 -6.82
CA ILE A 158 -3.44 9.03 -7.38
C ILE A 158 -3.19 10.35 -8.12
N PRO A 159 -4.09 10.82 -9.01
CA PRO A 159 -3.89 12.10 -9.71
C PRO A 159 -3.71 13.28 -8.75
N PHE A 160 -4.43 13.32 -7.63
CA PHE A 160 -4.29 14.40 -6.65
C PHE A 160 -2.96 14.35 -5.90
N ILE A 161 -2.36 13.17 -5.73
CA ILE A 161 -0.99 13.04 -5.21
C ILE A 161 -0.01 13.68 -6.21
N ASP A 162 -0.15 13.35 -7.49
CA ASP A 162 0.72 13.83 -8.57
C ASP A 162 0.55 15.35 -8.76
N ASP A 163 -0.68 15.87 -8.68
CA ASP A 163 -1.00 17.29 -8.76
C ASP A 163 -0.49 18.07 -7.55
N LEU A 164 -0.61 17.51 -6.33
CA LEU A 164 -0.02 18.10 -5.13
C LEU A 164 1.51 18.21 -5.29
N ILE A 165 2.18 17.13 -5.70
CA ILE A 165 3.63 17.14 -5.94
C ILE A 165 4.00 18.20 -6.99
N SER A 166 3.26 18.24 -8.10
CA SER A 166 3.45 19.23 -9.16
C SER A 166 3.24 20.67 -8.65
N LEU A 167 2.25 20.87 -7.78
CA LEU A 167 1.93 22.17 -7.16
C LEU A 167 3.08 22.68 -6.27
N LEU A 168 3.77 21.78 -5.58
CA LEU A 168 4.96 22.09 -4.74
C LEU A 168 6.19 22.41 -5.59
N ILE A 169 6.31 21.81 -6.78
CA ILE A 169 7.54 21.79 -7.57
C ILE A 169 7.58 22.85 -8.67
N ASP A 170 6.43 23.34 -9.12
CA ASP A 170 6.27 24.12 -10.35
C ASP A 170 7.33 25.23 -10.55
N ASP A 171 8.26 24.95 -11.47
CA ASP A 171 9.36 25.83 -11.89
C ASP A 171 8.91 27.05 -12.68
N ARG A 172 7.64 27.14 -13.12
CA ARG A 172 7.14 28.29 -13.91
C ARG A 172 6.81 29.51 -13.05
N ARG A 173 7.03 29.45 -11.73
CA ARG A 173 6.51 30.43 -10.77
C ARG A 173 7.62 31.34 -10.27
N THR A 174 7.83 32.44 -10.98
CA THR A 174 8.81 33.48 -10.63
C THR A 174 8.39 34.38 -9.46
N ASP A 175 7.16 34.27 -8.93
CA ASP A 175 6.67 35.10 -7.82
C ASP A 175 6.84 34.41 -6.45
N ALA A 176 7.84 34.83 -5.70
CA ALA A 176 8.12 34.35 -4.34
C ALA A 176 6.95 34.58 -3.36
N LYS A 177 6.15 35.64 -3.54
CA LYS A 177 5.01 35.94 -2.67
C LYS A 177 3.88 34.94 -2.87
N PHE A 178 3.62 34.55 -4.11
CA PHE A 178 2.65 33.51 -4.42
C PHE A 178 3.08 32.16 -3.83
N MET A 179 4.35 31.80 -3.96
CA MET A 179 4.88 30.54 -3.39
C MET A 179 4.75 30.50 -1.88
N PHE A 180 5.12 31.59 -1.19
CA PHE A 180 4.95 31.68 0.25
C PHE A 180 3.49 31.49 0.69
N GLU A 181 2.54 32.12 -0.01
CA GLU A 181 1.11 31.99 0.30
C GLU A 181 0.60 30.57 -0.01
N LEU A 182 1.08 29.93 -1.08
CA LEU A 182 0.75 28.56 -1.43
C LEU A 182 1.22 27.57 -0.36
N GLN A 183 2.47 27.68 0.09
CA GLN A 183 3.04 26.87 1.17
C GLN A 183 2.24 27.06 2.47
N ARG A 184 1.90 28.31 2.79
CA ARG A 184 1.05 28.62 3.94
C ARG A 184 -0.31 27.94 3.84
N ARG A 185 -0.96 27.98 2.66
CA ARG A 185 -2.26 27.32 2.44
C ARG A 185 -2.16 25.81 2.53
N LEU A 186 -1.08 25.21 2.03
CA LEU A 186 -0.82 23.78 2.17
C LEU A 186 -0.78 23.37 3.65
N LEU A 187 -0.01 24.09 4.47
CA LEU A 187 0.10 23.81 5.91
C LEU A 187 -1.26 23.93 6.62
N ILE A 188 -2.04 24.97 6.31
CA ILE A 188 -3.40 25.15 6.82
C ILE A 188 -4.30 23.98 6.37
N SER A 189 -4.22 23.59 5.10
CA SER A 189 -5.03 22.51 4.52
C SER A 189 -4.75 21.17 5.20
N ILE A 190 -3.49 20.87 5.47
CA ILE A 190 -3.09 19.63 6.17
C ILE A 190 -3.54 19.66 7.63
N ALA A 191 -3.44 20.81 8.31
CA ALA A 191 -3.92 20.95 9.68
C ALA A 191 -5.44 20.74 9.76
N ALA A 192 -6.21 21.34 8.85
CA ALA A 192 -7.65 21.17 8.76
C ALA A 192 -8.04 19.71 8.46
N GLU A 193 -7.32 19.05 7.55
CA GLU A 193 -7.54 17.62 7.23
C GLU A 193 -7.26 16.73 8.44
N LYS A 194 -6.17 16.98 9.18
CA LYS A 194 -5.87 16.24 10.42
C LYS A 194 -6.96 16.39 11.47
N GLU A 195 -7.45 17.61 11.67
CA GLU A 195 -8.52 17.89 12.63
C GLU A 195 -9.82 17.19 12.22
N TYR A 196 -10.23 17.35 10.96
CA TYR A 196 -11.47 16.77 10.47
C TYR A 196 -11.43 15.25 10.42
N TYR A 197 -10.34 14.65 9.92
CA TYR A 197 -10.16 13.20 9.95
C TYR A 197 -10.15 12.68 11.40
N GLY A 198 -9.50 13.40 12.32
CA GLY A 198 -9.53 13.08 13.75
C GLY A 198 -10.95 13.05 14.31
N PHE A 199 -11.80 14.02 13.95
CA PHE A 199 -13.21 14.03 14.30
C PHE A 199 -13.98 12.84 13.72
N VAL A 200 -13.81 12.55 12.42
CA VAL A 200 -14.45 11.39 11.76
C VAL A 200 -14.01 10.10 12.44
N LYS A 201 -12.70 9.90 12.62
CA LYS A 201 -12.10 8.74 13.28
C LYS A 201 -12.60 8.56 14.72
N HIS A 202 -12.89 9.65 15.45
CA HIS A 202 -13.48 9.56 16.79
C HIS A 202 -14.91 8.99 16.77
N ASN A 203 -15.68 9.31 15.72
CA ASN A 203 -17.05 8.82 15.56
C ASN A 203 -17.11 7.35 15.14
N TYR A 204 -16.07 6.85 14.49
CA TYR A 204 -15.90 5.44 14.19
C TYR A 204 -15.15 4.73 15.32
N LYS A 205 -15.87 3.93 16.12
CA LYS A 205 -15.21 3.09 17.12
C LYS A 205 -14.45 1.98 16.42
N ASP A 206 -13.12 2.00 16.52
CA ASP A 206 -12.31 0.79 16.37
C ASP A 206 -12.58 -0.09 17.59
N GLU A 207 -13.75 -0.74 17.61
CA GLU A 207 -13.96 -1.87 18.49
C GLU A 207 -12.91 -2.90 18.06
N LYS A 208 -11.80 -2.95 18.81
CA LYS A 208 -10.52 -3.55 18.39
C LYS A 208 -10.62 -4.97 17.84
N ILE A 209 -11.72 -5.68 18.06
CA ILE A 209 -12.13 -6.88 17.34
C ILE A 209 -13.67 -6.90 17.46
N PRO A 210 -14.44 -7.31 16.42
CA PRO A 210 -15.83 -7.72 16.62
C PRO A 210 -15.95 -8.65 17.84
N ARG A 211 -17.04 -8.56 18.61
CA ARG A 211 -17.26 -9.41 19.79
C ARG A 211 -17.21 -10.92 19.50
N VAL A 212 -17.29 -11.29 18.23
CA VAL A 212 -17.32 -12.64 17.70
C VAL A 212 -15.94 -13.02 17.15
N LYS A 213 -15.30 -13.98 17.82
CA LYS A 213 -13.98 -14.54 17.47
C LYS A 213 -14.12 -15.96 16.92
N ASP A 214 -15.16 -16.19 16.13
CA ASP A 214 -15.56 -17.55 15.78
C ASP A 214 -14.87 -18.03 14.51
N ASN A 215 -14.48 -17.11 13.63
CA ASN A 215 -13.78 -17.42 12.39
C ASN A 215 -12.32 -16.98 12.42
N PRO A 216 -11.38 -17.88 12.73
CA PRO A 216 -9.98 -17.53 12.82
C PRO A 216 -9.32 -17.39 11.42
N TYR A 217 -9.95 -17.91 10.36
CA TYR A 217 -9.51 -17.78 8.97
C TYR A 217 -9.83 -16.38 8.43
N LYS A 218 -10.93 -15.75 8.88
CA LYS A 218 -11.21 -14.33 8.57
C LYS A 218 -10.06 -13.43 9.01
N PHE A 219 -9.57 -13.61 10.23
CA PHE A 219 -8.45 -12.82 10.75
C PHE A 219 -7.13 -13.10 10.02
N PHE A 220 -6.93 -14.34 9.56
CA PHE A 220 -5.77 -14.69 8.74
C PHE A 220 -5.80 -13.96 7.40
N TYR A 221 -6.95 -14.02 6.71
CA TYR A 221 -7.16 -13.30 5.47
C TYR A 221 -6.98 -11.79 5.66
N MET A 222 -7.57 -11.20 6.71
CA MET A 222 -7.41 -9.78 7.03
C MET A 222 -5.95 -9.39 7.26
N TYR A 223 -5.19 -10.22 7.96
CA TYR A 223 -3.75 -10.00 8.14
C TYR A 223 -3.01 -9.95 6.80
N LEU A 224 -3.26 -10.91 5.92
CA LEU A 224 -2.67 -10.93 4.57
C LEU A 224 -3.08 -9.73 3.72
N ARG A 225 -4.38 -9.39 3.72
CA ARG A 225 -4.94 -8.25 2.99
C ARG A 225 -4.30 -6.94 3.44
N ASN A 226 -4.15 -6.75 4.75
CA ASN A 226 -3.53 -5.55 5.31
C ASN A 226 -2.07 -5.39 4.87
N GLN A 227 -1.30 -6.49 4.85
CA GLN A 227 0.08 -6.47 4.36
C GLN A 227 0.17 -6.15 2.87
N PHE A 228 -0.75 -6.72 2.07
CA PHE A 228 -0.89 -6.39 0.65
C PHE A 228 -1.16 -4.90 0.47
N VAL A 229 -2.25 -4.39 1.03
CA VAL A 229 -2.66 -2.99 0.86
C VAL A 229 -1.56 -2.03 1.32
N GLN A 230 -0.95 -2.26 2.50
CA GLN A 230 0.15 -1.42 2.99
C GLN A 230 1.34 -1.36 2.02
N LYS A 231 1.71 -2.48 1.36
CA LYS A 231 2.77 -2.48 0.34
C LYS A 231 2.42 -1.54 -0.81
N TYR A 232 1.23 -1.67 -1.39
CA TYR A 232 0.83 -0.89 -2.58
C TYR A 232 0.63 0.60 -2.26
N LEU A 233 0.01 0.93 -1.12
CA LEU A 233 -0.14 2.32 -0.68
C LEU A 233 1.22 3.00 -0.45
N MET A 234 2.14 2.31 0.22
CA MET A 234 3.48 2.84 0.51
C MET A 234 4.37 2.97 -0.73
N LEU A 235 4.14 2.18 -1.77
CA LEU A 235 4.84 2.35 -3.05
C LEU A 235 4.44 3.65 -3.74
N ALA A 236 3.19 4.07 -3.59
CA ALA A 236 2.67 5.27 -4.21
C ALA A 236 3.11 6.56 -3.49
N LEU A 237 3.48 6.48 -2.21
CA LEU A 237 4.00 7.59 -1.40
C LEU A 237 5.47 7.37 -1.00
N PRO A 238 6.43 7.42 -1.94
CA PRO A 238 7.82 7.09 -1.68
C PRO A 238 8.44 7.98 -0.58
N ASP A 239 9.19 7.38 0.34
CA ASP A 239 9.96 8.13 1.33
C ASP A 239 11.19 8.75 0.66
N LEU A 240 11.07 10.00 0.18
CA LEU A 240 12.11 10.65 -0.60
C LEU A 240 13.44 10.83 0.15
N LYS A 241 13.39 11.05 1.47
CA LYS A 241 14.59 11.12 2.32
C LYS A 241 15.34 9.79 2.30
N LYS A 242 14.61 8.68 2.36
CA LYS A 242 15.17 7.33 2.21
C LYS A 242 15.50 7.00 0.75
N GLU A 243 14.76 7.53 -0.22
CA GLU A 243 15.03 7.27 -1.63
C GLU A 243 16.37 7.86 -2.06
N PHE A 244 16.61 9.09 -1.66
CA PHE A 244 17.79 9.86 -1.98
C PHE A 244 18.89 9.80 -0.91
N SER A 245 18.73 8.96 0.11
CA SER A 245 19.71 8.82 1.19
C SER A 245 21.09 8.46 0.66
N GLY A 246 22.13 9.19 1.09
CA GLY A 246 23.51 8.95 0.69
C GLY A 246 23.87 9.51 -0.69
N LEU A 247 23.05 10.38 -1.26
CA LEU A 247 23.38 11.14 -2.46
C LEU A 247 23.74 12.59 -2.10
N LYS A 248 24.77 13.14 -2.75
CA LYS A 248 25.06 14.57 -2.84
C LYS A 248 24.14 15.17 -3.92
N LEU A 249 22.98 15.65 -3.51
CA LEU A 249 21.92 16.05 -4.44
C LEU A 249 22.15 17.43 -5.09
N LYS A 250 22.92 18.31 -4.44
CA LYS A 250 23.42 19.55 -5.05
C LYS A 250 24.59 19.25 -5.98
N CYS A 251 24.27 18.91 -7.23
CA CYS A 251 25.25 18.65 -8.27
C CYS A 251 25.32 19.83 -9.22
N VAL A 252 26.52 20.33 -9.52
CA VAL A 252 26.71 21.32 -10.58
C VAL A 252 26.76 20.56 -11.90
N TYR A 253 25.84 20.84 -12.81
CA TYR A 253 25.82 20.23 -14.14
C TYR A 253 25.53 21.29 -15.21
N GLU A 254 26.03 21.04 -16.42
CA GLU A 254 25.77 21.90 -17.56
C GLU A 254 24.35 21.66 -18.11
N LYS A 255 23.56 22.73 -18.25
CA LYS A 255 22.21 22.62 -18.84
C LYS A 255 22.32 22.38 -20.36
N LYS A 256 21.93 21.19 -20.81
CA LYS A 256 21.90 20.79 -22.23
C LYS A 256 20.45 20.58 -22.69
N ALA A 257 20.20 20.81 -23.98
CA ALA A 257 18.90 20.49 -24.58
C ALA A 257 18.66 18.97 -24.67
N ILE A 258 19.75 18.20 -24.86
CA ILE A 258 19.73 16.74 -24.91
C ILE A 258 20.93 16.22 -24.14
N TYR A 259 20.67 15.28 -23.24
CA TYR A 259 21.66 14.55 -22.47
C TYR A 259 21.82 13.13 -23.03
N SER A 260 23.06 12.67 -23.06
CA SER A 260 23.42 11.30 -23.38
C SER A 260 23.45 10.42 -22.12
N LEU A 261 23.57 9.11 -22.30
CA LEU A 261 23.81 8.19 -21.18
C LEU A 261 25.14 8.46 -20.46
N HIS A 262 26.14 9.01 -21.16
CA HIS A 262 27.39 9.41 -20.51
C HIS A 262 27.16 10.57 -19.55
N ASP A 263 26.39 11.59 -19.96
CA ASP A 263 26.05 12.72 -19.08
C ASP A 263 25.31 12.23 -17.82
N VAL A 264 24.33 11.33 -17.98
CA VAL A 264 23.61 10.73 -16.84
C VAL A 264 24.57 9.97 -15.92
N ALA A 265 25.50 9.21 -16.48
CA ALA A 265 26.46 8.43 -15.70
C ALA A 265 27.44 9.31 -14.93
N ASP A 266 27.94 10.38 -15.55
CA ASP A 266 28.87 11.30 -14.92
C ASP A 266 28.20 12.06 -13.78
N ILE A 267 26.96 12.52 -13.97
CA ILE A 267 26.18 13.18 -12.91
C ILE A 267 25.86 12.20 -11.78
N MET A 268 25.48 10.97 -12.10
CA MET A 268 25.21 9.95 -11.08
C MET A 268 26.47 9.63 -10.26
N ALA A 269 27.65 9.57 -10.89
CA ALA A 269 28.91 9.36 -10.19
C ALA A 269 29.23 10.52 -9.23
N GLN A 270 28.98 11.77 -9.66
CA GLN A 270 29.11 12.95 -8.80
C GLN A 270 28.13 12.92 -7.62
N MET A 271 26.85 12.62 -7.88
CA MET A 271 25.83 12.51 -6.83
C MET A 271 26.15 11.39 -5.83
N MET A 272 26.80 10.30 -6.25
CA MET A 272 27.21 9.21 -5.37
C MET A 272 28.55 9.44 -4.68
N ASP A 273 29.26 10.51 -5.03
CA ASP A 273 30.63 10.77 -4.57
C ASP A 273 31.56 9.57 -4.83
N THR A 274 31.56 9.07 -6.08
CA THR A 274 32.32 7.86 -6.43
C THR A 274 33.13 8.02 -7.71
N ASP A 275 34.36 7.50 -7.70
CA ASP A 275 35.21 7.39 -8.89
C ASP A 275 34.83 6.19 -9.79
N LYS A 276 33.84 5.40 -9.37
CA LYS A 276 33.39 4.23 -10.14
C LYS A 276 32.65 4.66 -11.40
N LYS A 277 32.99 4.01 -12.53
CA LYS A 277 32.28 4.22 -13.79
C LYS A 277 30.82 3.74 -13.67
N MET A 278 29.88 4.68 -13.79
CA MET A 278 28.45 4.41 -13.66
C MET A 278 27.76 4.03 -14.97
N TYR A 279 28.42 4.21 -16.11
CA TYR A 279 27.83 3.98 -17.44
C TYR A 279 27.30 2.56 -17.64
N ASP A 280 28.13 1.53 -17.43
CA ASP A 280 27.72 0.13 -17.65
C ASP A 280 26.63 -0.34 -16.67
N PRO A 281 26.69 -0.04 -15.35
CA PRO A 281 25.59 -0.31 -14.43
C PRO A 281 24.26 0.30 -14.87
N ILE A 282 24.26 1.58 -15.25
CA ILE A 282 23.04 2.28 -15.67
C ILE A 282 22.52 1.69 -16.98
N LYS A 283 23.39 1.48 -17.97
CA LYS A 283 23.03 0.88 -19.26
C LYS A 283 22.38 -0.50 -19.08
N LYS A 284 23.00 -1.38 -18.27
CA LYS A 284 22.45 -2.71 -17.99
C LYS A 284 21.11 -2.66 -17.27
N GLN A 285 20.89 -1.64 -16.44
CA GLN A 285 19.60 -1.43 -15.79
C GLN A 285 18.54 -0.98 -16.82
N PHE A 286 18.84 0.03 -17.64
CA PHE A 286 17.91 0.56 -18.63
C PHE A 286 17.55 -0.45 -19.72
N GLN A 287 18.48 -1.31 -20.14
CA GLN A 287 18.20 -2.40 -21.09
C GLN A 287 17.18 -3.41 -20.60
N LYS A 288 16.93 -3.47 -19.28
CA LYS A 288 15.93 -4.36 -18.69
C LYS A 288 14.53 -3.73 -18.65
N LEU A 289 14.42 -2.42 -18.88
CA LEU A 289 13.21 -1.64 -18.68
C LEU A 289 12.59 -1.30 -20.03
N LYS A 290 11.42 -1.89 -20.34
CA LYS A 290 10.73 -1.69 -21.63
C LYS A 290 10.45 -0.21 -21.90
N TYR A 291 10.01 0.52 -20.87
CA TYR A 291 9.78 1.97 -20.92
C TYR A 291 11.01 2.75 -21.40
N MET A 292 12.22 2.38 -20.97
CA MET A 292 13.44 3.11 -21.32
C MET A 292 13.81 3.03 -22.81
N GLU A 293 13.27 2.06 -23.54
CA GLU A 293 13.50 1.94 -24.98
C GLU A 293 12.98 3.16 -25.76
N LYS A 294 11.95 3.86 -25.27
CA LYS A 294 11.41 5.06 -25.94
C LYS A 294 12.45 6.20 -26.05
N PHE A 295 13.44 6.20 -25.16
CA PHE A 295 14.52 7.21 -25.15
C PHE A 295 15.69 6.85 -26.08
N LYS A 296 15.67 5.68 -26.75
CA LYS A 296 16.70 5.32 -27.73
C LYS A 296 16.37 5.88 -29.10
N VAL A 297 17.25 6.72 -29.62
CA VAL A 297 17.22 7.21 -31.00
C VAL A 297 18.47 6.73 -31.70
N GLY A 298 18.31 5.89 -32.74
CA GLY A 298 19.45 5.31 -33.47
C GLY A 298 20.34 4.42 -32.59
N GLY A 299 19.76 3.71 -31.62
CA GLY A 299 20.50 2.82 -30.70
C GLY A 299 21.19 3.51 -29.53
N VAL A 300 21.10 4.85 -29.44
CA VAL A 300 21.71 5.65 -28.37
C VAL A 300 20.63 6.31 -27.53
N TYR A 301 20.76 6.25 -26.21
CA TYR A 301 19.85 6.94 -25.30
C TYR A 301 20.02 8.46 -25.39
N ARG A 302 18.90 9.17 -25.49
CA ARG A 302 18.80 10.63 -25.51
C ARG A 302 17.69 11.07 -24.57
N PHE A 303 18.03 11.95 -23.63
CA PHE A 303 17.10 12.45 -22.62
C PHE A 303 16.98 13.97 -22.70
N SER A 304 15.77 14.49 -22.67
CA SER A 304 15.52 15.94 -22.58
C SER A 304 15.54 16.46 -21.14
N ASP A 305 15.40 15.56 -20.18
CA ASP A 305 15.42 15.84 -18.74
C ASP A 305 16.28 14.80 -18.04
N LEU A 306 17.24 15.25 -17.23
CA LEU A 306 18.12 14.39 -16.45
C LEU A 306 17.43 13.73 -15.26
N ALA A 307 16.39 14.37 -14.72
CA ALA A 307 15.76 13.90 -13.49
C ALA A 307 15.07 12.55 -13.69
N ILE A 308 14.50 12.30 -14.87
CA ILE A 308 13.87 11.02 -15.23
C ILE A 308 14.88 9.86 -15.19
N PRO A 309 15.95 9.82 -16.01
CA PRO A 309 16.88 8.68 -16.02
C PRO A 309 17.63 8.53 -14.69
N LEU A 310 17.93 9.62 -13.99
CA LEU A 310 18.55 9.54 -12.66
C LEU A 310 17.60 8.90 -11.64
N SER A 311 16.33 9.34 -11.59
CA SER A 311 15.33 8.77 -10.67
C SER A 311 15.08 7.30 -10.94
N GLU A 312 14.97 6.91 -12.22
CA GLU A 312 14.83 5.53 -12.66
C GLU A 312 15.95 4.65 -12.07
N TYR A 313 17.20 5.08 -12.26
CA TYR A 313 18.35 4.32 -11.78
C TYR A 313 18.41 4.30 -10.24
N ILE A 314 18.18 5.44 -9.57
CA ILE A 314 18.19 5.56 -8.12
C ILE A 314 17.15 4.63 -7.48
N TYR A 315 15.96 4.54 -8.06
CA TYR A 315 14.88 3.73 -7.56
C TYR A 315 15.17 2.24 -7.79
N TYR A 316 15.40 1.83 -9.03
CA TYR A 316 15.48 0.41 -9.40
C TYR A 316 16.82 -0.26 -9.13
N ARG A 317 17.89 0.47 -8.78
CA ARG A 317 19.15 -0.13 -8.33
C ARG A 317 19.03 -0.82 -6.96
N LYS A 318 18.01 -0.49 -6.16
CA LYS A 318 17.81 -1.05 -4.81
C LYS A 318 17.26 -2.48 -4.89
N LYS A 319 17.79 -3.38 -4.06
CA LYS A 319 17.35 -4.78 -4.00
C LYS A 319 15.88 -4.88 -3.57
N GLY A 320 15.14 -5.77 -4.22
CA GLY A 320 13.74 -6.07 -3.87
C GLY A 320 12.71 -5.09 -4.46
N ARG A 321 13.13 -4.15 -5.32
CA ARG A 321 12.19 -3.32 -6.08
C ARG A 321 11.59 -4.12 -7.22
N VAL A 322 10.26 -4.19 -7.20
CA VAL A 322 9.44 -4.69 -8.30
C VAL A 322 9.40 -3.62 -9.37
N ARG A 323 9.50 -4.03 -10.64
CA ARG A 323 9.32 -3.11 -11.76
C ARG A 323 7.88 -2.63 -11.75
N ASN A 324 7.67 -1.33 -11.63
CA ASN A 324 6.35 -0.76 -11.70
C ASN A 324 5.89 -0.85 -13.16
N GLU A 325 4.97 -1.75 -13.46
CA GLU A 325 4.38 -1.83 -14.80
C GLU A 325 3.18 -0.88 -14.98
N GLN A 326 2.90 -0.02 -13.98
CA GLN A 326 1.93 1.06 -14.11
C GLN A 326 2.48 2.15 -15.03
N LEU A 327 2.39 1.86 -16.32
CA LEU A 327 2.69 2.79 -17.38
C LEU A 327 1.45 3.64 -17.69
N ASP A 328 1.62 4.93 -17.90
CA ASP A 328 0.56 5.80 -18.40
C ASP A 328 0.19 5.44 -19.85
N SER A 329 -0.80 6.15 -20.42
CA SER A 329 -1.24 5.94 -21.81
C SER A 329 -0.16 6.23 -22.87
N LYS A 330 0.94 6.89 -22.49
CA LYS A 330 2.11 7.18 -23.32
C LYS A 330 3.25 6.17 -23.06
N GLY A 331 3.02 5.19 -22.19
CA GLY A 331 3.96 4.16 -21.83
C GLY A 331 4.93 4.56 -20.72
N ASN A 332 4.64 5.60 -19.93
CA ASN A 332 5.54 6.18 -18.94
C ASN A 332 5.37 5.63 -17.53
N ASP A 333 6.47 5.35 -16.82
CA ASP A 333 6.39 4.98 -15.40
C ASP A 333 5.93 6.19 -14.56
N ILE A 334 4.68 6.12 -14.09
CA ILE A 334 3.99 7.21 -13.37
C ILE A 334 4.75 7.58 -12.09
N LEU A 335 5.28 6.60 -11.36
CA LEU A 335 6.02 6.86 -10.13
C LEU A 335 7.29 7.69 -10.42
N ILE A 336 7.97 7.37 -11.51
CA ILE A 336 9.21 8.04 -11.91
C ILE A 336 8.90 9.43 -12.46
N GLU A 337 8.03 9.54 -13.46
CA GLU A 337 7.78 10.81 -14.15
C GLU A 337 7.02 11.83 -13.30
N ASN A 338 6.04 11.39 -12.48
CA ASN A 338 5.16 12.32 -11.76
C ASN A 338 5.58 12.55 -10.30
N ARG A 339 6.40 11.66 -9.71
CA ARG A 339 6.75 11.75 -8.27
C ARG A 339 8.23 11.89 -8.00
N LEU A 340 9.04 10.95 -8.47
CA LEU A 340 10.48 10.98 -8.15
C LEU A 340 11.25 12.02 -8.96
N ALA A 341 11.06 12.06 -10.28
CA ALA A 341 11.79 12.97 -11.16
C ALA A 341 11.50 14.44 -10.87
N PRO A 342 10.24 14.88 -10.67
CA PRO A 342 9.95 16.26 -10.32
C PRO A 342 10.70 16.69 -9.05
N VAL A 343 10.68 15.86 -8.00
CA VAL A 343 11.34 16.21 -6.74
C VAL A 343 12.85 16.19 -6.90
N LEU A 344 13.40 15.19 -7.58
CA LEU A 344 14.83 15.14 -7.85
C LEU A 344 15.31 16.39 -8.61
N ARG A 345 14.53 16.84 -9.61
CA ARG A 345 14.81 18.07 -10.36
C ARG A 345 14.88 19.29 -9.44
N SER A 346 13.89 19.47 -8.57
CA SER A 346 13.87 20.57 -7.61
C SER A 346 15.09 20.58 -6.68
N ILE A 347 15.51 19.40 -6.20
CA ILE A 347 16.67 19.29 -5.32
C ILE A 347 17.97 19.58 -6.09
N MET A 348 18.09 19.08 -7.32
CA MET A 348 19.23 19.40 -8.20
C MET A 348 19.34 20.89 -8.48
N ASP A 349 18.21 21.61 -8.49
CA ASP A 349 18.14 23.07 -8.62
C ASP A 349 18.24 23.82 -7.27
N GLY A 350 18.48 23.11 -6.16
CA GLY A 350 18.77 23.67 -4.84
C GLY A 350 17.55 24.05 -3.99
N LYS A 351 16.34 23.59 -4.37
CA LYS A 351 15.07 23.83 -3.64
C LYS A 351 14.80 22.68 -2.65
N ASP A 352 15.59 22.64 -1.58
CA ASP A 352 15.56 21.53 -0.61
C ASP A 352 14.26 21.51 0.23
N GLU A 353 13.61 22.66 0.39
CA GLU A 353 12.42 22.83 1.24
C GLU A 353 11.22 21.99 0.75
N ILE A 354 11.15 21.71 -0.55
CA ILE A 354 10.12 20.88 -1.18
C ILE A 354 10.09 19.47 -0.59
N ILE A 355 11.26 18.92 -0.19
CA ILE A 355 11.33 17.60 0.45
C ILE A 355 10.59 17.62 1.79
N GLU A 356 10.72 18.71 2.55
CA GLU A 356 10.12 18.82 3.88
C GLU A 356 8.59 18.92 3.79
N GLU A 357 8.08 19.68 2.83
CA GLU A 357 6.66 19.83 2.55
C GLU A 357 6.02 18.51 2.08
N TYR A 358 6.69 17.85 1.13
CA TYR A 358 6.27 16.52 0.68
C TYR A 358 6.28 15.51 1.84
N ASP A 359 7.35 15.49 2.65
CA ASP A 359 7.47 14.56 3.78
C ASP A 359 6.39 14.82 4.85
N LEU A 360 5.90 16.06 4.98
CA LEU A 360 4.82 16.40 5.90
C LEU A 360 3.48 15.78 5.46
N VAL A 361 3.13 15.89 4.18
CA VAL A 361 1.94 15.24 3.60
C VAL A 361 2.09 13.72 3.67
N ARG A 362 3.22 13.21 3.19
CA ARG A 362 3.52 11.78 3.12
C ARG A 362 3.43 11.12 4.49
N LYS A 363 4.05 11.70 5.53
CA LYS A 363 4.05 11.14 6.89
C LYS A 363 2.66 11.04 7.47
N TYR A 364 1.86 12.09 7.32
CA TYR A 364 0.48 12.07 7.80
C TYR A 364 -0.30 10.89 7.22
N PHE A 365 -0.32 10.73 5.89
CA PHE A 365 -1.01 9.63 5.27
C PHE A 365 -0.38 8.27 5.58
N SER A 366 0.95 8.16 5.59
CA SER A 366 1.65 6.91 5.91
C SER A 366 1.32 6.43 7.33
N ASP A 367 1.29 7.34 8.30
CA ASP A 367 0.98 7.04 9.69
C ASP A 367 -0.49 6.63 9.85
N GLU A 368 -1.43 7.34 9.21
CA GLU A 368 -2.86 7.02 9.28
C GLU A 368 -3.21 5.73 8.54
N TYR A 369 -2.64 5.46 7.35
CA TYR A 369 -2.78 4.17 6.68
C TYR A 369 -2.17 3.04 7.50
N GLY A 370 -0.99 3.28 8.09
CA GLY A 370 -0.33 2.33 9.00
C GLY A 370 -1.22 1.95 10.17
N GLN A 371 -1.87 2.94 10.80
CA GLN A 371 -2.83 2.72 11.88
C GLN A 371 -4.09 2.00 11.40
N LEU A 372 -4.71 2.45 10.31
CA LEU A 372 -5.95 1.89 9.77
C LEU A 372 -5.80 0.39 9.45
N PHE A 373 -4.74 0.03 8.73
CA PHE A 373 -4.45 -1.35 8.35
C PHE A 373 -3.71 -2.14 9.44
N SER A 374 -3.52 -1.57 10.64
CA SER A 374 -3.17 -2.36 11.83
C SER A 374 -4.40 -2.99 12.51
N SER A 375 -5.60 -2.43 12.27
CA SER A 375 -6.86 -3.02 12.74
C SER A 375 -7.20 -4.28 11.93
N LEU A 376 -7.93 -5.22 12.54
CA LEU A 376 -8.51 -6.38 11.85
C LEU A 376 -10.02 -6.22 11.62
N ASN A 377 -10.58 -5.04 11.92
CA ASN A 377 -11.97 -4.73 11.70
C ASN A 377 -12.17 -4.23 10.26
N ASP A 378 -12.72 -5.10 9.40
CA ASP A 378 -12.92 -4.82 7.98
C ASP A 378 -13.93 -3.70 7.73
N GLN A 379 -14.99 -3.59 8.54
CA GLN A 379 -15.97 -2.51 8.46
C GLN A 379 -15.34 -1.16 8.80
N TYR A 380 -14.57 -1.10 9.89
CA TYR A 380 -13.82 0.10 10.28
C TYR A 380 -12.84 0.54 9.17
N GLN A 381 -12.11 -0.42 8.60
CA GLN A 381 -11.19 -0.15 7.49
C GLN A 381 -11.92 0.42 6.28
N SER A 382 -12.99 -0.22 5.81
CA SER A 382 -13.75 0.26 4.65
C SER A 382 -14.36 1.64 4.88
N SER A 383 -14.94 1.90 6.05
CA SER A 383 -15.57 3.19 6.34
C SER A 383 -14.58 4.35 6.45
N LEU A 384 -13.38 4.11 6.99
CA LEU A 384 -12.38 5.17 7.15
C LEU A 384 -11.43 5.32 5.96
N PHE A 385 -11.22 4.26 5.17
CA PHE A 385 -10.28 4.31 4.06
C PHE A 385 -10.72 5.34 3.02
N ASP A 386 -11.97 5.30 2.57
CA ASP A 386 -12.49 6.23 1.56
C ASP A 386 -12.42 7.67 2.02
N PHE A 387 -12.66 7.89 3.32
CA PHE A 387 -12.52 9.22 3.88
C PHE A 387 -11.06 9.67 3.84
N LEU A 388 -10.14 8.84 4.33
CA LEU A 388 -8.70 9.14 4.38
C LEU A 388 -8.12 9.35 2.97
N SER A 389 -8.45 8.49 2.00
CA SER A 389 -7.97 8.60 0.62
C SER A 389 -8.40 9.92 -0.03
N GLY A 390 -9.64 10.34 0.19
CA GLY A 390 -10.15 11.63 -0.27
C GLY A 390 -9.43 12.85 0.32
N GLY A 391 -8.63 12.68 1.38
CA GLY A 391 -7.84 13.74 2.00
C GLY A 391 -6.84 14.38 1.04
N PHE A 392 -6.26 13.62 0.10
CA PHE A 392 -5.38 14.19 -0.94
C PHE A 392 -6.10 15.23 -1.78
N CYS A 393 -7.29 14.88 -2.26
CA CYS A 393 -8.12 15.75 -3.07
C CYS A 393 -8.54 17.01 -2.30
N ARG A 394 -8.93 16.86 -1.02
CA ARG A 394 -9.31 17.98 -0.15
C ARG A 394 -8.13 18.92 0.13
N ILE A 395 -6.96 18.38 0.44
CA ILE A 395 -5.74 19.18 0.64
C ILE A 395 -5.40 19.95 -0.64
N TYR A 396 -5.46 19.30 -1.80
CA TYR A 396 -5.20 19.93 -3.09
C TYR A 396 -6.09 21.16 -3.32
N TYR A 397 -7.41 20.98 -3.22
CA TYR A 397 -8.34 22.07 -3.48
C TYR A 397 -8.29 23.20 -2.46
N MET A 398 -8.12 22.88 -1.17
CA MET A 398 -7.91 23.93 -0.15
C MET A 398 -6.61 24.70 -0.41
N THR A 399 -5.56 24.03 -0.88
CA THR A 399 -4.29 24.68 -1.23
C THR A 399 -4.47 25.66 -2.41
N LEU A 400 -5.34 25.31 -3.38
CA LEU A 400 -5.73 26.22 -4.47
C LEU A 400 -6.63 27.38 -4.02
N GLY A 401 -7.17 27.33 -2.80
CA GLY A 401 -7.93 28.42 -2.17
C GLY A 401 -9.42 28.16 -1.99
N LEU A 402 -9.89 26.92 -2.15
CA LEU A 402 -11.26 26.57 -1.79
C LEU A 402 -11.44 26.62 -0.26
N SER A 403 -12.61 27.06 0.21
CA SER A 403 -12.92 27.11 1.64
C SER A 403 -13.13 25.71 2.22
N GLN A 404 -12.86 25.59 3.52
CA GLN A 404 -13.10 24.36 4.28
C GLN A 404 -14.57 23.90 4.15
N GLU A 405 -15.53 24.82 4.29
CA GLU A 405 -16.96 24.52 4.16
C GLU A 405 -17.29 23.84 2.82
N LEU A 406 -16.80 24.40 1.71
CA LEU A 406 -17.06 23.85 0.38
C LEU A 406 -16.47 22.45 0.21
N VAL A 407 -15.27 22.23 0.76
CA VAL A 407 -14.51 20.99 0.60
C VAL A 407 -15.08 19.85 1.46
N TYR A 408 -15.59 20.12 2.66
CA TYR A 408 -16.09 19.07 3.57
C TYR A 408 -17.62 18.90 3.57
N GLN A 409 -18.40 19.94 3.22
CA GLN A 409 -19.87 19.89 3.30
C GLN A 409 -20.52 19.74 1.93
N ASP A 410 -19.90 20.27 0.88
CA ASP A 410 -20.48 20.39 -0.46
C ASP A 410 -19.61 19.72 -1.53
N TRP A 411 -19.00 18.57 -1.23
CA TRP A 411 -18.00 17.92 -2.10
C TRP A 411 -18.46 17.69 -3.54
N ASN A 412 -19.73 17.31 -3.73
CA ASN A 412 -20.33 17.13 -5.05
C ASN A 412 -20.43 18.44 -5.84
N ILE A 413 -20.62 19.57 -5.15
CA ILE A 413 -20.65 20.93 -5.74
C ILE A 413 -19.22 21.44 -5.94
N ALA A 414 -18.28 21.12 -5.05
CA ALA A 414 -16.86 21.45 -5.21
C ALA A 414 -16.28 20.77 -6.47
N ARG A 415 -16.56 19.47 -6.66
CA ARG A 415 -16.12 18.71 -7.84
C ARG A 415 -16.69 19.29 -9.14
N GLY A 416 -17.97 19.65 -9.16
CA GLY A 416 -18.63 20.23 -10.35
C GLY A 416 -18.33 21.70 -10.65
N LYS A 417 -17.57 22.42 -9.80
CA LYS A 417 -17.13 23.80 -10.05
C LYS A 417 -15.72 23.89 -10.66
N LEU A 418 -15.04 22.76 -10.79
CA LEU A 418 -13.64 22.65 -11.20
C LEU A 418 -13.46 21.90 -12.53
N ASP A 419 -14.50 21.19 -12.99
CA ASP A 419 -14.72 20.78 -14.39
C ASP A 419 -15.35 21.94 -15.18
#